data_AF-A0A1F8P975-F1
#
_entry.id   AF-A0A1F8P975-F1
#
_cell.length_a   1.000
_cell.length_b   1.000
_cell.length_c   1.000
_cell.angle_alpha   90.00
_cell.angle_beta   90.00
_cell.angle_gamma   90.00
#
_symmetry.space_group_name_H-M   'P 1'
#
loop_
_entity.id
_entity.type
_entity.pdbx_description
1 polymer ?
#
loop_
_entity_poly.entity_id
_entity_poly.type
_entity_poly.pdbx_seq_one_letter_code
_entity_poly.pdbx_strand_id
1 'polypeptide(L)'
;MFFFKMFSKKEAAPVLSSLQSMISSRPERPRLGRYLSKGVGDLYQGKYDPHFFTGLGAALWVTEDYTAQPELALNALRQYVNYFFA
;
A
#
# COMPACT_ATOMS: atom_id res chain seq x y z
N MET A 1 -14.62 5.15 -3.33
CA MET A 1 -15.37 4.40 -2.30
C MET A 1 -15.14 2.88 -2.35
N PHE A 2 -14.72 2.29 -3.48
CA PHE A 2 -14.49 0.84 -3.63
C PHE A 2 -13.22 0.31 -2.91
N PHE A 3 -12.10 1.05 -2.97
CA PHE A 3 -10.83 0.69 -2.31
C PHE A 3 -10.99 0.44 -0.82
N PHE A 4 -11.65 1.36 -0.10
CA PHE A 4 -11.79 1.27 1.35
C PHE A 4 -12.59 0.05 1.80
N LYS A 5 -13.67 -0.28 1.07
CA LYS A 5 -14.48 -1.48 1.31
C LYS A 5 -13.69 -2.78 1.07
N MET A 6 -12.66 -2.76 0.23
CA MET A 6 -11.75 -3.91 0.03
C MET A 6 -10.64 -3.92 1.08
N PHE A 7 -10.06 -2.76 1.39
CA PHE A 7 -9.01 -2.60 2.38
C PHE A 7 -9.48 -3.01 3.78
N SER A 8 -10.74 -2.71 4.12
CA SER A 8 -11.37 -3.11 5.38
C SER A 8 -11.64 -4.61 5.49
N LYS A 9 -11.63 -5.36 4.38
CA LYS A 9 -11.77 -6.82 4.41
C LYS A 9 -10.47 -7.52 4.80
N LYS A 10 -9.35 -6.81 4.88
CA LYS A 10 -8.02 -7.34 5.20
C LYS A 10 -7.59 -8.47 4.26
N GLU A 11 -8.03 -8.42 3.01
CA GLU A 11 -7.66 -9.40 1.98
C GLU A 11 -6.57 -8.81 1.07
N ALA A 12 -5.36 -9.39 1.12
CA ALA A 12 -4.21 -8.84 0.42
C ALA A 12 -4.34 -8.85 -1.11
N ALA A 13 -4.82 -9.96 -1.68
CA ALA A 13 -4.95 -10.13 -3.14
C ALA A 13 -5.84 -9.07 -3.83
N PRO A 14 -7.09 -8.81 -3.38
CA PRO A 14 -7.94 -7.79 -4.02
C PRO A 14 -7.41 -6.36 -3.81
N VAL A 15 -6.76 -6.08 -2.68
CA VAL A 15 -6.10 -4.79 -2.46
C VAL A 15 -4.96 -4.60 -3.45
N LEU A 16 -4.08 -5.58 -3.61
CA LEU A 16 -2.95 -5.50 -4.54
C LEU A 16 -3.41 -5.36 -5.99
N SER A 17 -4.44 -6.11 -6.41
CA SER A 17 -5.04 -5.98 -7.74
C SER A 17 -5.55 -4.55 -8.01
N SER A 18 -6.20 -3.94 -7.02
CA SER A 18 -6.72 -2.57 -7.14
C SER A 18 -5.63 -1.48 -7.20
N LEU A 19 -4.43 -1.79 -6.70
CA LEU A 19 -3.30 -0.86 -6.64
C LEU A 19 -2.35 -1.00 -7.83
N GLN A 20 -2.44 -2.09 -8.60
CA GLN A 20 -1.47 -2.43 -9.65
C GLN A 20 -1.33 -1.35 -10.72
N SER A 21 -2.43 -0.71 -11.12
CA SER A 21 -2.39 0.40 -12.09
C SER A 21 -1.72 1.67 -11.55
N MET A 22 -1.73 1.88 -10.23
CA MET A 22 -1.10 3.03 -9.58
C MET A 22 0.41 2.85 -9.41
N ILE A 23 0.89 1.61 -9.32
CA ILE A 23 2.33 1.28 -9.22
C ILE A 23 3.04 1.62 -10.54
N SER A 24 2.42 1.25 -11.65
CA SER A 24 2.99 1.37 -13.00
C SER A 24 3.02 2.80 -13.54
N SER A 25 2.34 3.74 -12.88
CA SER A 25 2.23 5.13 -13.32
C SER A 25 2.91 6.06 -12.31
N ARG A 26 4.03 6.68 -12.72
CA ARG A 26 4.79 7.63 -11.88
C ARG A 26 3.92 8.73 -11.23
N PRO A 27 2.95 9.37 -11.93
CA PRO A 27 2.08 10.35 -11.29
C PRO A 27 1.03 9.77 -10.31
N GLU A 28 0.74 8.46 -10.38
CA GLU A 28 -0.25 7.82 -9.51
C GLU A 28 0.35 7.27 -8.20
N ARG A 29 1.67 7.12 -8.10
CA ARG A 29 2.33 6.62 -6.88
C ARG A 29 2.20 7.54 -5.66
N PRO A 30 2.23 8.89 -5.79
CA PRO A 30 1.85 9.74 -4.67
C PRO A 30 0.42 9.50 -4.19
N ARG A 31 -0.51 9.12 -5.09
CA ARG A 31 -1.89 8.77 -4.73
C ARG A 31 -1.95 7.44 -4.00
N LEU A 32 -1.16 6.44 -4.41
CA LEU A 32 -0.99 5.16 -3.70
C LEU A 32 -0.60 5.38 -2.24
N GLY A 33 0.44 6.20 -1.99
CA GLY A 33 0.89 6.50 -0.62
C GLY A 33 -0.18 7.17 0.24
N ARG A 34 -0.95 8.11 -0.33
CA ARG A 34 -2.08 8.75 0.36
C ARG A 34 -3.20 7.76 0.68
N TYR A 35 -3.54 6.86 -0.26
CA TYR A 35 -4.59 5.87 -0.05
C TYR A 35 -4.24 4.88 1.05
N LEU A 36 -3.02 4.36 1.06
CA LEU A 36 -2.55 3.43 2.08
C LEU A 36 -2.45 4.11 3.45
N SER A 37 -1.90 5.32 3.52
CA SER A 37 -1.81 6.10 4.77
C SER A 37 -3.19 6.38 5.37
N LYS A 38 -4.17 6.74 4.53
CA LYS A 38 -5.56 6.93 4.95
C LYS A 38 -6.17 5.61 5.45
N GLY A 39 -5.88 4.50 4.78
CA GLY A 39 -6.29 3.16 5.20
C GLY A 39 -5.82 2.83 6.62
N VAL A 40 -4.55 3.10 6.96
CA VAL A 40 -4.00 2.91 8.31
C VAL A 40 -4.75 3.77 9.33
N GLY A 41 -4.88 5.07 9.06
CA GLY A 41 -5.51 6.01 9.99
C GLY A 41 -6.99 5.68 10.26
N ASP A 42 -7.75 5.38 9.20
CA ASP A 42 -9.19 5.12 9.30
C ASP A 42 -9.49 3.77 9.96
N LEU A 43 -8.68 2.72 9.71
CA LEU A 43 -8.91 1.38 10.28
C LEU A 43 -8.68 1.34 11.80
N TYR A 44 -7.68 2.07 12.27
CA TYR A 44 -7.24 2.00 13.66
C TYR A 44 -7.63 3.23 14.48
N GLN A 45 -8.22 4.25 13.87
CA GLN A 45 -8.66 5.50 14.53
C GLN A 45 -7.56 6.10 15.42
N GLY A 46 -6.32 6.07 14.96
CA GLY A 46 -5.14 6.54 15.70
C GLY A 46 -4.52 5.55 16.69
N LYS A 47 -5.11 4.36 16.90
CA LYS A 47 -4.54 3.27 17.72
C LYS A 47 -3.90 2.18 16.84
N TYR A 48 -2.88 2.56 16.07
CA TYR A 48 -2.16 1.66 15.17
C TYR A 48 -0.78 1.29 15.70
N ASP A 49 -0.24 0.16 15.23
CA ASP A 49 1.18 -0.13 15.37
C ASP A 49 1.98 0.89 14.53
N PRO A 50 2.92 1.67 15.11
CA PRO A 50 3.74 2.61 14.36
C PRO A 50 4.52 1.95 13.20
N HIS A 51 4.78 0.64 13.27
CA HIS A 51 5.44 -0.10 12.21
C HIS A 51 4.61 -0.18 10.91
N PHE A 52 3.30 0.08 10.96
CA PHE A 52 2.49 0.22 9.74
C PHE A 52 2.93 1.41 8.88
N PHE A 53 3.38 2.52 9.49
CA PHE A 53 3.89 3.67 8.73
C PHE A 53 5.34 3.50 8.31
N THR A 54 6.19 2.88 9.13
CA THR A 54 7.58 2.61 8.73
C THR A 54 7.65 1.58 7.60
N GLY A 55 6.84 0.52 7.67
CA GLY A 55 6.69 -0.47 6.60
C GLY A 55 6.11 0.14 5.32
N LEU A 56 5.11 1.04 5.44
CA LEU A 56 4.57 1.77 4.30
C LEU A 56 5.63 2.66 3.65
N GLY A 57 6.40 3.39 4.45
CA GLY A 57 7.50 4.24 3.98
C GLY A 57 8.53 3.44 3.18
N ALA A 58 8.94 2.27 3.70
CA ALA A 58 9.87 1.38 2.99
C ALA A 58 9.30 0.87 1.65
N ALA A 59 8.03 0.47 1.61
CA ALA A 59 7.40 -0.01 0.37
C ALA A 59 7.25 1.10 -0.67
N LEU A 60 6.92 2.33 -0.25
CA LEU A 60 6.83 3.48 -1.14
C LEU A 60 8.21 3.91 -1.66
N TRP A 61 9.24 3.87 -0.81
CA TRP A 61 10.62 4.12 -1.22
C TRP A 61 11.06 3.16 -2.34
N VAL A 62 10.81 1.86 -2.18
CA VAL A 62 11.09 0.88 -3.24
C VAL A 62 10.29 1.17 -4.51
N THR A 63 9.02 1.56 -4.37
CA THR A 63 8.15 1.88 -5.51
C THR A 63 8.63 3.11 -6.31
N GLU A 64 9.21 4.10 -5.63
CA GLU A 64 9.76 5.30 -6.27
C GLU A 64 11.14 5.10 -6.88
N ASP A 65 12.02 4.34 -6.22
CA ASP A 65 13.42 4.24 -6.63
C ASP A 65 13.68 3.13 -7.65
N TYR A 66 12.83 2.09 -7.67
CA TYR A 66 13.00 0.92 -8.54
C TYR A 66 12.01 0.92 -9.71
N THR A 67 11.81 2.07 -10.35
CA THR A 67 10.78 2.25 -11.39
C THR A 67 10.97 1.39 -12.63
N ALA A 68 12.23 1.05 -12.94
CA ALA A 68 12.58 0.16 -14.05
C ALA A 68 12.35 -1.32 -13.73
N GLN A 69 11.98 -1.65 -12.48
CA GLN A 69 11.82 -3.01 -11.96
C GLN A 69 10.44 -3.14 -11.29
N PRO A 70 9.34 -3.15 -12.09
CA PRO A 70 7.98 -3.15 -11.55
C PRO A 70 7.67 -4.37 -10.65
N GLU A 71 8.35 -5.48 -10.88
CA GLU A 71 8.32 -6.70 -10.06
C GLU A 71 8.76 -6.43 -8.61
N LEU A 72 9.81 -5.62 -8.41
CA LEU A 72 10.30 -5.24 -7.07
C LEU A 72 9.30 -4.36 -6.34
N ALA A 73 8.77 -3.34 -7.02
CA ALA A 73 7.75 -2.46 -6.45
C ALA A 73 6.49 -3.25 -6.05
N LEU A 74 6.04 -4.17 -6.91
CA LEU A 74 4.90 -5.05 -6.62
C LEU A 74 5.17 -5.96 -5.42
N ASN A 75 6.37 -6.54 -5.34
CA ASN A 75 6.75 -7.40 -4.22
C ASN A 75 6.85 -6.62 -2.90
N ALA A 76 7.42 -5.41 -2.90
CA ALA A 76 7.49 -4.55 -1.72
C ALA A 76 6.09 -4.22 -1.19
N LEU A 77 5.17 -3.83 -2.07
CA LEU A 77 3.79 -3.54 -1.71
C LEU A 77 3.03 -4.79 -1.25
N ARG A 78 3.28 -5.95 -1.87
CA ARG A 78 2.74 -7.23 -1.41
C ARG A 78 3.19 -7.57 0.01
N GLN A 79 4.48 -7.43 0.30
CA GLN A 79 5.02 -7.67 1.63
C GLN A 79 4.40 -6.73 2.67
N TYR A 80 4.31 -5.43 2.35
CA TYR A 80 3.67 -4.45 3.22
C TYR A 80 2.20 -4.79 3.50
N VAL A 81 1.41 -5.07 2.45
CA VAL A 81 -0.02 -5.38 2.60
C VAL A 81 -0.22 -6.68 3.39
N ASN A 82 0.62 -7.70 3.18
CA ASN A 82 0.58 -8.93 3.97
C ASN A 82 0.91 -8.68 5.45
N TYR A 83 1.94 -7.89 5.73
CA TYR A 83 2.29 -7.49 7.10
C TYR A 83 1.15 -6.70 7.77
N PHE A 84 0.53 -5.77 7.03
CA PHE A 84 -0.53 -4.92 7.55
C PHE A 84 -1.84 -5.68 7.85
N PHE A 85 -2.07 -6.83 7.19
CA PHE A 85 -3.26 -7.66 7.37
C PHE A 85 -3.07 -8.91 8.21
N ALA A 86 -1.83 -9.21 8.63
CA ALA A 86 -1.54 -10.28 9.59
C ALA A 86 -2.15 -9.98 10.96
#